data_AF-A0A7Y2JK09-F1
#
_entry.id   AF-A0A7Y2JK09-F1
#
_cell.length_a   1.000
_cell.length_b   1.000
_cell.length_c   1.000
_cell.angle_alpha   90.00
_cell.angle_beta   90.00
_cell.angle_gamma   90.00
#
_symmetry.space_group_name_H-M   'P 1'
#
loop_
_entity.id
_entity.type
_entity.pdbx_description
1 polymer ?
#
loop_
_entity_poly.entity_id
_entity_poly.type
_entity_poly.pdbx_seq_one_letter_code
_entity_poly.pdbx_strand_id
1 'polypeptide(L)'
;LNAMGAKRRWGETFCFGVGTLIATYFAWYAVKGTYVSWRWNEISQGLDKTPIWVPQISMSVGAILLAIAFWDHLVQLILHGSHRIKSDLVDQSHAE
;
A
#
# COMPACT_ATOMS: atom_id res chain seq x y z
N LEU A 1 26.09 -5.43 -21.52
CA LEU A 1 24.82 -5.61 -20.78
C LEU A 1 25.00 -5.42 -19.26
N ASN A 2 25.81 -4.46 -18.79
CA ASN A 2 26.20 -4.39 -17.37
C ASN A 2 26.24 -2.95 -16.81
N ALA A 3 25.21 -2.13 -17.08
CA ALA A 3 25.26 -0.68 -16.82
C ALA A 3 24.07 -0.10 -16.04
N MET A 4 23.25 -0.91 -15.37
CA MET A 4 22.07 -0.42 -14.63
C MET A 4 21.93 -0.99 -13.20
N GLY A 5 23.03 -1.44 -12.60
CA GLY A 5 23.05 -2.07 -11.26
C GLY A 5 22.69 -1.16 -10.08
N ALA A 6 22.72 0.17 -10.26
CA ALA A 6 22.36 1.14 -9.21
C ALA A 6 21.05 1.90 -9.51
N LYS A 7 20.74 2.17 -10.79
CA LYS A 7 19.56 2.97 -11.17
C LYS A 7 18.23 2.21 -10.99
N ARG A 8 18.25 0.87 -11.10
CA ARG A 8 17.06 0.03 -10.90
C ARG A 8 16.57 0.06 -9.45
N ARG A 9 17.51 0.06 -8.50
CA ARG A 9 17.23 0.16 -7.05
C ARG A 9 16.63 1.50 -6.66
N TRP A 10 17.08 2.58 -7.30
CA TRP A 10 16.50 3.91 -7.11
C TRP A 10 15.06 3.97 -7.65
N GLY A 11 14.81 3.36 -8.81
CA GLY A 11 13.45 3.22 -9.37
C GLY A 11 12.50 2.40 -8.50
N GLU A 12 12.96 1.27 -7.94
CA GLU A 12 12.18 0.45 -7.01
C GLU A 12 11.85 1.21 -5.72
N THR A 13 12.84 1.88 -5.13
CA THR A 13 12.64 2.68 -3.92
C THR A 13 11.69 3.85 -4.17
N PHE A 14 11.79 4.51 -5.33
CA PHE A 14 10.89 5.59 -5.71
C PHE A 14 9.45 5.09 -5.92
N CYS A 15 9.28 3.94 -6.59
CA CYS A 15 7.97 3.32 -6.80
C CYS A 15 7.30 2.97 -5.47
N PHE A 16 8.02 2.31 -4.56
CA PHE A 16 7.51 2.00 -3.22
C PHE A 16 7.29 3.24 -2.35
N GLY A 17 8.13 4.26 -2.50
CA GLY A 17 7.96 5.57 -1.85
C GLY A 17 6.65 6.25 -2.26
N VAL A 18 6.41 6.34 -3.57
CA VAL A 18 5.17 6.91 -4.13
C VAL A 18 3.96 6.06 -3.71
N GLY A 19 4.05 4.74 -3.78
CA GLY A 19 2.98 3.83 -3.32
C GLY A 19 2.62 4.03 -1.85
N THR A 20 3.62 4.21 -0.99
CA THR A 20 3.44 4.45 0.45
C THR A 20 2.77 5.81 0.70
N LEU A 21 3.18 6.85 -0.02
CA LEU A 21 2.56 8.18 0.07
C LEU A 21 1.07 8.15 -0.34
N ILE A 22 0.76 7.47 -1.45
CA ILE A 22 -0.61 7.32 -1.94
C ILE A 22 -1.45 6.51 -0.93
N ALA A 23 -0.93 5.39 -0.43
CA ALA A 23 -1.64 4.55 0.55
C ALA A 23 -1.93 5.31 1.85
N THR A 24 -0.96 6.09 2.34
CA THR A 24 -1.13 6.93 3.55
C THR A 24 -2.17 8.02 3.32
N TYR A 25 -2.13 8.70 2.17
CA TYR A 25 -3.12 9.72 1.82
C TYR A 25 -4.53 9.13 1.70
N PHE A 26 -4.64 7.95 1.08
CA PHE A 26 -5.90 7.23 0.95
C PHE A 26 -6.46 6.81 2.31
N ALA A 27 -5.64 6.26 3.20
CA ALA A 27 -6.03 5.91 4.56
C ALA A 27 -6.54 7.13 5.35
N TRP A 28 -5.85 8.27 5.25
CA TRP A 28 -6.28 9.50 5.91
C TRP A 28 -7.65 9.98 5.42
N TYR A 29 -7.89 9.93 4.12
CA TYR A 29 -9.17 10.35 3.54
C TYR A 29 -10.30 9.37 3.87
N ALA A 30 -10.02 8.06 3.88
CA ALA A 30 -10.98 7.02 4.28
C ALA A 30 -11.43 7.20 5.73
N VAL A 31 -10.48 7.42 6.66
CA VAL A 31 -10.80 7.69 8.07
C VAL A 31 -11.61 8.97 8.24
N LYS A 32 -11.22 10.06 7.56
CA LYS A 32 -11.97 11.32 7.61
C LYS A 32 -13.40 11.13 7.09
N GLY A 33 -13.57 10.46 5.95
CA GLY A 33 -14.89 10.20 5.37
C GLY A 33 -15.78 9.39 6.31
N THR A 34 -15.22 8.36 6.95
CA THR A 34 -15.96 7.54 7.93
C THR A 34 -16.31 8.32 9.19
N TYR A 35 -15.41 9.17 9.69
CA TYR A 35 -15.68 10.05 10.82
C TYR A 35 -16.80 11.05 10.53
N VAL A 36 -16.81 11.65 9.33
CA VAL A 36 -17.88 12.54 8.87
C VAL A 36 -19.19 11.77 8.77
N SER A 37 -19.21 10.62 8.10
CA SER A 37 -20.42 9.80 7.95
C SER A 37 -21.00 9.34 9.29
N TRP A 38 -20.14 9.04 10.27
CA TRP A 38 -20.54 8.75 11.65
C TRP A 38 -21.13 9.98 12.36
N ARG A 39 -20.49 11.16 12.22
CA ARG A 39 -20.93 12.44 12.81
C ARG A 39 -22.30 12.89 12.30
N TRP A 40 -22.57 12.69 11.00
CA TRP A 40 -23.81 13.12 10.34
C TRP A 40 -24.88 12.01 10.28
N ASN A 41 -24.62 10.85 10.91
CA ASN A 41 -25.49 9.68 10.96
C ASN A 41 -26.16 9.38 9.62
N GLU A 42 -25.34 9.31 8.57
CA GLU A 42 -25.84 9.20 7.21
C GLU A 42 -26.49 7.83 7.01
N ILE A 43 -27.79 7.85 6.76
CA ILE A 43 -28.62 6.65 6.55
C ILE A 43 -28.69 6.38 5.05
N SER A 44 -28.50 5.12 4.65
CA SER A 44 -28.65 4.68 3.26
C SER A 44 -30.02 5.08 2.71
N GLN A 45 -30.05 5.66 1.50
CA GLN A 45 -31.29 6.07 0.83
C GLN A 45 -32.06 4.89 0.19
N GLY A 46 -31.64 3.64 0.43
CA GLY A 46 -32.31 2.43 -0.05
C GLY A 46 -33.53 2.03 0.79
N LEU A 47 -34.26 1.01 0.32
CA LEU A 47 -35.42 0.42 1.02
C LEU A 47 -35.07 -0.07 2.43
N ASP A 48 -33.81 -0.44 2.65
CA ASP A 48 -33.25 -0.90 3.92
C ASP A 48 -32.34 0.19 4.51
N LYS A 49 -32.88 0.95 5.47
CA LYS A 49 -32.20 2.07 6.16
C LYS A 49 -31.13 1.56 7.10
N THR A 50 -30.02 1.08 6.56
CA THR A 50 -28.84 0.72 7.32
C THR A 50 -27.86 1.88 7.42
N PRO A 51 -27.13 2.00 8.54
CA PRO A 51 -26.09 3.00 8.70
C PRO A 51 -24.94 2.78 7.72
N ILE A 52 -24.64 3.78 6.88
CA ILE A 52 -23.56 3.75 5.87
C ILE A 52 -22.17 3.60 6.52
N TRP A 53 -22.02 4.03 7.77
CA TRP A 53 -20.73 3.99 8.47
C TRP A 53 -20.22 2.56 8.72
N VAL A 54 -21.08 1.54 8.81
CA VAL A 54 -20.67 0.14 9.09
C VAL A 54 -19.74 -0.43 8.00
N PRO A 55 -20.12 -0.44 6.70
CA PRO A 55 -19.19 -0.88 5.65
C PRO A 55 -18.00 0.07 5.49
N GLN A 56 -18.16 1.36 5.77
CA GLN A 56 -17.10 2.36 5.60
C GLN A 56 -15.99 2.26 6.65
N ILE A 57 -16.32 1.80 7.86
CA ILE A 57 -15.31 1.42 8.88
C ILE A 57 -14.46 0.25 8.36
N SER A 58 -15.07 -0.79 7.80
CA SER A 58 -14.32 -1.94 7.25
C SER A 58 -13.34 -1.49 6.16
N MET A 59 -13.78 -0.65 5.23
CA MET A 59 -12.92 -0.05 4.20
C MET A 59 -11.77 0.76 4.81
N SER A 60 -12.05 1.59 5.82
CA SER A 60 -11.04 2.43 6.49
C SER A 60 -9.98 1.58 7.20
N VAL A 61 -10.39 0.50 7.86
CA VAL A 61 -9.47 -0.47 8.49
C VAL A 61 -8.57 -1.11 7.43
N GLY A 62 -9.13 -1.54 6.29
CA GLY A 62 -8.34 -2.07 5.18
C GLY A 62 -7.33 -1.07 4.64
N ALA A 63 -7.71 0.20 4.49
CA ALA A 63 -6.82 1.26 4.02
C ALA A 63 -5.67 1.54 5.00
N ILE A 64 -5.93 1.51 6.31
CA ILE A 64 -4.88 1.65 7.35
C ILE A 64 -3.91 0.47 7.28
N LEU A 65 -4.41 -0.76 7.20
CA LEU A 65 -3.56 -1.96 7.11
C LEU A 65 -2.72 -1.93 5.83
N LEU A 66 -3.28 -1.49 4.70
CA LEU A 66 -2.55 -1.30 3.46
C LEU A 66 -1.41 -0.28 3.63
N ALA A 67 -1.69 0.87 4.25
CA ALA A 67 -0.66 1.88 4.52
C ALA A 67 0.48 1.34 5.41
N ILE A 68 0.14 0.55 6.44
CA ILE A 68 1.13 -0.12 7.30
C ILE A 68 1.96 -1.12 6.49
N ALA A 69 1.35 -1.94 5.64
CA ALA A 69 2.06 -2.91 4.81
C ALA A 69 3.03 -2.24 3.82
N PHE A 70 2.62 -1.13 3.21
CA PHE A 70 3.51 -0.33 2.36
C PHE A 70 4.67 0.27 3.15
N TRP A 71 4.42 0.76 4.36
CA TRP A 71 5.46 1.29 5.23
C TRP A 71 6.45 0.20 5.66
N ASP A 72 5.96 -0.99 6.02
CA ASP A 72 6.78 -2.16 6.36
C ASP A 72 7.69 -2.54 5.19
N HIS A 73 7.15 -2.64 3.97
CA HIS A 73 7.94 -2.92 2.77
C HIS A 73 8.95 -1.81 2.44
N LEU A 74 8.56 -0.53 2.59
CA LEU A 74 9.48 0.59 2.36
C LEU A 74 10.64 0.57 3.37
N VAL A 75 10.33 0.38 4.65
CA VAL A 75 11.33 0.30 5.72
C VAL A 75 12.23 -0.91 5.52
N GLN A 76 11.67 -2.07 5.16
CA GLN A 76 12.45 -3.26 4.86
C GLN A 76 13.35 -3.05 3.64
N LEU A 77 12.87 -2.38 2.59
CA LEU A 77 13.66 -2.08 1.39
C LEU A 77 14.82 -1.12 1.71
N ILE A 78 14.57 -0.09 2.52
CA ILE A 78 15.57 0.90 2.96
C ILE A 78 16.61 0.26 3.89
N LEU A 79 16.17 -0.52 4.89
CA LEU A 79 17.05 -1.09 5.90
C LEU A 79 17.85 -2.29 5.39
N HIS A 80 17.22 -3.21 4.65
CA HIS A 80 17.91 -4.44 4.27
C HIS A 80 18.86 -4.22 3.10
N GLY A 81 18.65 -3.21 2.24
CA GLY A 81 19.64 -2.81 1.23
C GLY A 81 20.19 -3.97 0.38
N SER A 82 19.50 -5.09 0.30
CA SER A 82 19.95 -6.32 -0.32
C SER A 82 18.68 -7.05 -0.76
N HIS A 83 18.51 -7.11 -2.08
CA HIS A 83 17.54 -8.00 -2.70
C HIS A 83 17.92 -9.42 -2.30
N ARG A 84 17.14 -10.01 -1.39
CA ARG A 84 17.07 -11.48 -1.28
C ARG A 84 16.32 -12.10 -2.47
N ILE A 85 16.03 -11.31 -3.51
CA ILE A 85 15.68 -11.78 -4.85
C ILE A 85 16.97 -12.23 -5.52
N LYS A 86 17.20 -13.54 -5.36
CA LYS A 86 17.92 -14.40 -6.30
C LYS A 86 17.98 -13.79 -7.71
N SER A 87 19.14 -13.24 -8.07
CA SER A 87 19.65 -13.33 -9.44
C SER A 87 19.97 -14.79 -9.85
N ASP A 88 19.81 -15.72 -8.92
CA ASP A 88 20.04 -17.16 -9.05
C ASP A 88 19.15 -17.86 -10.11
N LEU A 89 17.98 -17.31 -10.45
CA LEU A 89 17.11 -17.91 -11.48
C LEU A 89 17.57 -17.63 -12.92
N VAL A 90 18.33 -16.56 -13.14
CA VAL A 90 18.90 -16.24 -14.46
C VAL A 90 20.23 -16.98 -14.66
N ASP A 91 20.95 -17.31 -13.59
CA ASP A 91 22.19 -18.09 -13.68
C ASP A 91 21.92 -19.60 -13.86
N GLN A 92 20.83 -20.13 -13.28
CA GLN A 92 20.45 -21.55 -13.46
C GLN A 92 19.98 -21.91 -14.88
N SER A 93 19.32 -21.01 -15.62
CA SER A 93 18.82 -21.32 -16.97
C SER A 93 19.88 -21.22 -18.07
N HIS A 94 21.07 -20.68 -17.75
CA HIS A 94 22.21 -20.67 -18.67
C HIS A 94 23.17 -21.85 -18.45
N ALA A 95 22.87 -22.71 -17.46
CA ALA A 95 23.62 -23.92 -17.15
C ALA A 95 22.88 -25.21 -17.54
N GLU A 96 21.68 -25.12 -18.12
CA GLU A 96 20.95 -26.24 -18.74
C GLU A 96 20.87 -26.08 -20.26
#